data_AF-F8CM66-F1
#
_entry.id   AF-F8CM66-F1
#
_cell.length_a   1.000
_cell.length_b   1.000
_cell.length_c   1.000
_cell.angle_alpha   90.00
_cell.angle_beta   90.00
_cell.angle_gamma   90.00
#
_symmetry.space_group_name_H-M   'P 1'
#
loop_
_entity.id
_entity.type
_entity.pdbx_description
1 polymer ?
#
loop_
_entity_poly.entity_id
_entity_poly.type
_entity_poly.pdbx_seq_one_letter_code
_entity_poly.pdbx_strand_id
1 'polypeptide(L)'
;MEKALPDLRLGWRLSKSGRPIELAQRDEWLLESIEDGGFPIVCNGDVRYPVIVWGRARTGFFSPVGQAQFEVHAELPLDSAVVTAAADVLESVAEGARAFWGRATPDAAAVDIAYQTAPTLQGPPSPRRGLPALKLFEHIRAPEIPYYLGWLNYWSAAAAKAIGFPDPTLDSDLLTRARRTASGGWVVQLTDAPLDLDNPEHLDALKRAYERFPKIGGRSSP
;
A
#
# COMPACT_ATOMS: atom_id res chain seq x y z
N MET A 1 -1.09 13.06 -4.00
CA MET A 1 0.26 12.92 -4.58
C MET A 1 0.88 14.27 -4.92
N GLU A 2 0.31 15.07 -5.84
CA GLU A 2 0.88 16.37 -6.26
C GLU A 2 1.06 17.39 -5.12
N LYS A 3 0.32 17.24 -4.01
CA LYS A 3 0.50 18.06 -2.80
C LYS A 3 1.71 17.65 -1.95
N ALA A 4 2.15 16.40 -2.06
CA ALA A 4 3.17 15.78 -1.21
C ALA A 4 4.53 15.67 -1.89
N LEU A 5 4.55 15.51 -3.21
CA LEU A 5 5.78 15.53 -4.02
C LEU A 5 5.91 16.88 -4.71
N PRO A 6 6.93 17.68 -4.35
CA PRO A 6 7.25 18.90 -5.08
C PRO A 6 7.42 18.62 -6.57
N ASP A 7 7.01 19.57 -7.40
CA ASP A 7 7.13 19.54 -8.87
C ASP A 7 6.39 18.39 -9.60
N LEU A 8 5.76 17.47 -8.87
CA LEU A 8 4.95 16.42 -9.47
C LEU A 8 3.68 17.01 -10.10
N ARG A 9 3.51 16.80 -11.40
CA ARG A 9 2.30 17.10 -12.15
C ARG A 9 1.82 15.88 -12.91
N LEU A 10 0.69 15.31 -12.49
CA LEU A 10 0.02 14.18 -13.13
C LEU A 10 -0.87 14.67 -14.27
N GLY A 11 -0.26 15.30 -15.29
CA GLY A 11 -0.95 15.95 -16.40
C GLY A 11 -1.03 15.12 -17.68
N TRP A 12 -0.61 13.85 -17.65
CA TRP A 12 -0.46 13.02 -18.85
C TRP A 12 -1.19 11.70 -18.70
N ARG A 13 -1.77 11.18 -19.77
CA ARG A 13 -2.23 9.79 -19.87
C ARG A 13 -1.23 8.95 -20.64
N LEU A 14 -1.33 7.63 -20.54
CA LEU A 14 -0.58 6.72 -21.42
C LEU A 14 -1.42 6.36 -22.65
N SER A 15 -0.79 6.35 -23.83
CA SER A 15 -1.36 5.74 -25.03
C SER A 15 -1.42 4.22 -24.89
N LYS A 16 -2.11 3.53 -25.80
CA LYS A 16 -2.07 2.06 -25.88
C LYS A 16 -0.65 1.49 -26.11
N SER A 17 0.26 2.30 -26.65
CA SER A 17 1.68 1.94 -26.84
C SER A 17 2.57 2.40 -25.68
N GLY A 18 2.01 2.90 -24.58
CA GLY A 18 2.74 3.35 -23.40
C GLY A 18 3.41 4.73 -23.55
N ARG A 19 3.07 5.50 -24.59
CA ARG A 19 3.62 6.86 -24.77
C ARG A 19 2.79 7.88 -23.99
N PRO A 20 3.42 8.81 -23.24
CA PRO A 20 2.68 9.89 -22.61
C PRO A 20 1.98 10.80 -23.62
N ILE A 21 0.74 11.18 -23.33
CA ILE A 21 -0.06 12.16 -24.07
C ILE A 21 -0.61 13.18 -23.08
N GLU A 22 -0.36 14.47 -23.32
CA GLU A 22 -0.77 15.56 -22.42
C GLU A 22 -2.30 15.66 -22.36
N LEU A 23 -2.80 15.97 -21.17
CA LEU A 23 -4.23 16.17 -20.91
C LEU A 23 -4.50 17.67 -20.72
N ALA A 24 -5.05 18.32 -21.74
CA ALA A 24 -5.41 19.74 -21.69
C ALA A 24 -6.49 20.06 -20.62
N GLN A 25 -7.49 19.18 -20.48
CA GLN A 25 -8.57 19.27 -19.49
C GLN A 25 -8.60 17.99 -18.64
N ARG A 26 -7.53 17.77 -17.85
CA ARG A 26 -7.32 16.54 -17.08
C ARG A 26 -8.55 16.13 -16.25
N ASP A 27 -9.12 17.05 -15.49
CA ASP A 27 -10.17 16.71 -14.53
C ASP A 27 -11.47 16.31 -15.22
N GLU A 28 -11.81 16.96 -16.35
CA GLU A 28 -12.94 16.58 -17.21
C GLU A 28 -12.69 15.22 -17.85
N TRP A 29 -11.50 15.02 -18.42
CA TRP A 29 -11.11 13.74 -19.01
C TRP A 29 -11.16 12.59 -18.00
N LEU A 30 -10.73 12.83 -16.76
CA LEU A 30 -10.80 11.84 -15.68
C LEU A 30 -12.24 11.43 -15.39
N LEU A 31 -13.17 12.39 -15.31
CA LEU A 31 -14.59 12.09 -15.06
C LEU A 31 -15.22 11.30 -16.20
N GLU A 32 -14.89 11.63 -17.45
CA GLU A 32 -15.39 10.93 -18.64
C GLU A 32 -14.78 9.54 -18.81
N SER A 33 -13.53 9.36 -18.37
CA SER A 33 -12.75 8.12 -18.57
C SER A 33 -12.84 7.13 -17.40
N ILE A 34 -13.70 7.39 -16.42
CA ILE A 34 -14.04 6.41 -15.39
C ILE A 34 -14.90 5.31 -16.03
N GLU A 35 -14.25 4.19 -16.31
CA GLU A 35 -14.87 2.96 -16.82
C GLU A 35 -14.66 1.82 -15.81
N ASP A 36 -15.57 0.83 -15.83
CA ASP A 36 -15.47 -0.40 -15.02
C ASP A 36 -15.24 -0.19 -13.51
N GLY A 37 -15.67 0.95 -12.97
CA GLY A 37 -15.49 1.34 -11.57
C GLY A 37 -14.04 1.66 -11.17
N GLY A 38 -13.14 1.79 -12.15
CA GLY A 38 -11.74 2.25 -11.99
C GLY A 38 -11.60 3.77 -12.13
N PHE A 39 -10.37 4.27 -12.00
CA PHE A 39 -10.00 5.53 -12.64
C PHE A 39 -8.75 5.30 -13.51
N PRO A 40 -8.64 5.96 -14.66
CA PRO A 40 -7.65 5.64 -15.68
C PRO A 40 -6.23 5.98 -15.24
N ILE A 41 -5.24 5.38 -15.91
CA ILE A 41 -3.83 5.66 -15.64
C ILE A 41 -3.51 7.12 -15.98
N VAL A 42 -2.97 7.86 -15.00
CA VAL A 42 -2.35 9.18 -15.19
C VAL A 42 -0.91 9.16 -14.71
N CYS A 43 -0.07 9.97 -15.36
CA CYS A 43 1.37 10.01 -15.13
C CYS A 43 1.94 11.43 -15.27
N ASN A 44 3.21 11.57 -14.94
CA ASN A 44 3.93 12.85 -15.02
C ASN A 44 4.52 13.19 -16.40
N GLY A 45 4.42 12.29 -17.37
CA GLY A 45 4.94 12.49 -18.72
C GLY A 45 6.46 12.35 -18.88
N ASP A 46 7.22 12.21 -17.78
CA ASP A 46 8.67 11.95 -17.84
C ASP A 46 8.94 10.46 -17.93
N VAL A 47 9.32 9.99 -19.12
CA VAL A 47 9.64 8.59 -19.38
C VAL A 47 10.90 8.09 -18.66
N ARG A 48 11.79 8.99 -18.24
CA ARG A 48 13.04 8.65 -17.50
C ARG A 48 12.82 8.62 -16.01
N TYR A 49 11.76 9.27 -15.54
CA TYR A 49 11.40 9.38 -14.14
C TYR A 49 9.89 9.14 -13.98
N PRO A 50 9.40 7.93 -14.31
CA PRO A 50 7.96 7.68 -14.41
C PRO A 50 7.31 7.73 -13.02
N VAL A 51 6.34 8.61 -12.87
CA VAL A 51 5.39 8.57 -11.75
C VAL A 51 4.01 8.30 -12.32
N ILE A 52 3.37 7.23 -11.86
CA ILE A 52 2.12 6.73 -12.40
C ILE A 52 1.14 6.49 -11.24
N VAL A 53 -0.14 6.80 -11.44
CA VAL A 53 -1.22 6.45 -10.51
C VAL A 53 -2.46 5.98 -11.27
N TRP A 54 -3.14 4.98 -10.73
CA TRP A 54 -4.38 4.45 -11.29
C TRP A 54 -5.27 3.86 -10.21
N GLY A 55 -6.54 3.66 -10.55
CA GLY A 55 -7.52 3.07 -9.65
C GLY A 55 -8.20 1.86 -10.27
N ARG A 56 -8.46 0.84 -9.47
CA ARG A 56 -9.14 -0.39 -9.94
C ARG A 56 -10.21 -0.83 -8.97
N ALA A 57 -11.40 -1.13 -9.48
CA ALA A 57 -12.42 -1.83 -8.73
C ALA A 57 -12.04 -3.31 -8.52
N ARG A 58 -12.29 -3.81 -7.32
CA ARG A 58 -12.27 -5.23 -6.99
C ARG A 58 -13.67 -5.70 -6.70
N THR A 59 -14.05 -6.78 -7.37
CA THR A 59 -15.35 -7.41 -7.16
C THR A 59 -15.41 -8.01 -5.75
N GLY A 60 -16.64 -8.14 -5.22
CA GLY A 60 -16.87 -8.76 -3.92
C GLY A 60 -16.30 -10.18 -3.80
N PHE A 61 -16.32 -10.95 -4.89
CA PHE A 61 -15.80 -12.33 -4.93
C PHE A 61 -14.34 -12.45 -4.52
N PHE A 62 -13.53 -11.42 -4.78
CA PHE A 62 -12.11 -11.40 -4.43
C PHE A 62 -11.81 -10.46 -3.27
N SER A 63 -12.81 -10.09 -2.49
CA SER A 63 -12.69 -9.07 -1.45
C SER A 63 -13.21 -9.59 -0.10
N PRO A 64 -12.67 -9.08 1.01
CA PRO A 64 -13.14 -9.38 2.36
C PRO A 64 -14.67 -9.31 2.45
N VAL A 65 -15.27 -10.31 3.09
CA VAL A 65 -16.73 -10.42 3.35
C VAL A 65 -17.65 -10.25 2.14
N GLY A 66 -17.14 -10.46 0.91
CA GLY A 66 -17.94 -10.29 -0.30
C GLY A 66 -18.20 -8.83 -0.67
N GLN A 67 -17.58 -7.87 0.01
CA GLN A 67 -17.78 -6.45 -0.22
C GLN A 67 -16.88 -5.94 -1.33
N ALA A 68 -17.44 -5.35 -2.39
CA ALA A 68 -16.65 -4.72 -3.45
C ALA A 68 -15.78 -3.60 -2.88
N GLN A 69 -14.55 -3.49 -3.38
CA GLN A 69 -13.57 -2.51 -2.92
C GLN A 69 -12.97 -1.73 -4.08
N PHE A 70 -12.34 -0.62 -3.75
CA PHE A 70 -11.60 0.20 -4.69
C PHE A 70 -10.15 0.31 -4.23
N GLU A 71 -9.21 0.07 -5.12
CA GLU A 71 -7.79 0.19 -4.84
C GLU A 71 -7.19 1.32 -5.64
N VAL A 72 -6.33 2.10 -4.99
CA VAL A 72 -5.48 3.09 -5.63
C VAL A 72 -4.06 2.58 -5.61
N HIS A 73 -3.43 2.57 -6.77
CA HIS A 73 -2.07 2.13 -6.97
C HIS A 73 -1.23 3.28 -7.49
N ALA A 74 0.02 3.36 -7.04
CA ALA A 74 0.97 4.34 -7.49
C ALA A 74 2.35 3.70 -7.63
N GLU A 75 3.04 4.05 -8.72
CA GLU A 75 4.42 3.67 -8.98
C GLU A 75 5.26 4.94 -9.02
N LEU A 76 6.38 4.92 -8.28
CA LEU A 76 7.30 6.04 -8.16
C LEU A 76 8.74 5.52 -8.18
N PRO A 77 9.70 6.29 -8.70
CA PRO A 77 11.11 5.93 -8.64
C PRO A 77 11.60 5.84 -7.19
N LEU A 78 12.52 4.91 -6.92
CA LEU A 78 13.12 4.76 -5.59
C LEU A 78 14.39 5.62 -5.51
N ASP A 79 14.23 6.90 -5.18
CA ASP A 79 15.34 7.82 -4.93
C ASP A 79 15.16 8.61 -3.62
N SER A 80 16.14 9.44 -3.28
CA SER A 80 16.13 10.23 -2.04
C SER A 80 14.93 11.19 -1.92
N ALA A 81 14.46 11.77 -3.03
CA ALA A 81 13.35 12.72 -3.01
C ALA A 81 12.03 11.99 -2.72
N VAL A 82 11.78 10.87 -3.41
CA VAL A 82 10.60 10.04 -3.18
C VAL A 82 10.63 9.40 -1.79
N VAL A 83 11.78 8.89 -1.35
CA VAL A 83 11.95 8.31 0.00
C VAL A 83 11.60 9.34 1.08
N THR A 84 12.06 10.58 0.91
CA THR A 84 11.77 11.67 1.86
C THR A 84 10.27 12.02 1.89
N ALA A 85 9.60 12.01 0.73
CA ALA A 85 8.18 12.34 0.62
C ALA A 85 7.22 11.15 0.80
N ALA A 86 7.73 9.91 0.92
CA ALA A 86 6.92 8.70 0.80
C ALA A 86 5.79 8.60 1.83
N ALA A 87 6.05 9.03 3.07
CA ALA A 87 5.03 9.06 4.13
C ALA A 87 3.90 10.06 3.82
N ASP A 88 4.24 11.24 3.29
CA ASP A 88 3.28 12.28 2.91
C ASP A 88 2.47 11.89 1.68
N VAL A 89 3.10 11.21 0.73
CA VAL A 89 2.44 10.66 -0.46
C VAL A 89 1.45 9.58 -0.04
N LEU A 90 1.88 8.62 0.78
CA LEU A 90 1.03 7.53 1.26
C LEU A 90 -0.18 8.07 2.04
N GLU A 91 0.05 9.01 2.96
CA GLU A 91 -1.03 9.67 3.71
C GLU A 91 -2.00 10.38 2.76
N SER A 92 -1.49 11.23 1.87
CA SER A 92 -2.33 12.03 0.97
C SER A 92 -3.19 11.15 0.05
N VAL A 93 -2.64 10.05 -0.45
CA VAL A 93 -3.38 9.10 -1.29
C VAL A 93 -4.43 8.37 -0.47
N ALA A 94 -4.04 7.84 0.70
CA ALA A 94 -4.93 7.04 1.51
C ALA A 94 -6.10 7.86 2.08
N GLU A 95 -5.83 9.07 2.58
CA GLU A 95 -6.86 10.01 3.07
C GLU A 95 -7.77 10.49 1.93
N GLY A 96 -7.19 10.82 0.77
CA GLY A 96 -7.95 11.22 -0.41
C GLY A 96 -8.87 10.13 -0.94
N ALA A 97 -8.42 8.88 -0.90
CA ALA A 97 -9.19 7.70 -1.30
C ALA A 97 -10.14 7.19 -0.20
N ARG A 98 -10.07 7.76 1.03
CA ARG A 98 -10.76 7.23 2.22
C ARG A 98 -10.45 5.74 2.46
N ALA A 99 -9.20 5.36 2.25
CA ALA A 99 -8.75 3.99 2.35
C ALA A 99 -8.93 3.46 3.79
N PHE A 100 -9.23 2.17 3.91
CA PHE A 100 -9.14 1.49 5.21
C PHE A 100 -7.69 1.34 5.65
N TRP A 101 -6.82 0.96 4.71
CA TRP A 101 -5.38 0.80 4.90
C TRP A 101 -4.65 0.99 3.58
N GLY A 102 -3.33 1.18 3.63
CA GLY A 102 -2.45 1.28 2.46
C GLY A 102 -1.01 0.95 2.82
N ARG A 103 -0.15 0.74 1.82
CA ARG A 103 1.28 0.54 2.04
C ARG A 103 2.12 1.13 0.92
N ALA A 104 3.36 1.50 1.26
CA ALA A 104 4.41 1.75 0.30
C ALA A 104 5.59 0.82 0.61
N THR A 105 6.15 0.18 -0.41
CA THR A 105 7.29 -0.74 -0.24
C THR A 105 8.07 -0.85 -1.55
N PRO A 106 9.41 -0.99 -1.51
CA PRO A 106 10.20 -1.26 -2.71
C PRO A 106 9.79 -2.57 -3.40
N ASP A 107 9.88 -2.61 -4.73
CA ASP A 107 9.47 -3.77 -5.55
C ASP A 107 10.17 -5.07 -5.13
N ALA A 108 11.46 -5.03 -4.85
CA ALA A 108 12.22 -6.20 -4.42
C ALA A 108 11.62 -6.84 -3.15
N ALA A 109 11.26 -6.02 -2.16
CA ALA A 109 10.57 -6.49 -0.95
C ALA A 109 9.12 -6.89 -1.24
N ALA A 110 8.44 -6.20 -2.16
CA ALA A 110 7.06 -6.52 -2.55
C ALA A 110 6.94 -7.93 -3.14
N VAL A 111 7.95 -8.40 -3.89
CA VAL A 111 8.00 -9.75 -4.46
C VAL A 111 7.99 -10.80 -3.34
N ASP A 112 8.86 -10.67 -2.34
CA ASP A 112 8.90 -11.59 -1.19
C ASP A 112 7.59 -11.54 -0.37
N ILE A 113 6.99 -10.36 -0.20
CA ILE A 113 5.68 -10.20 0.46
C ILE A 113 4.57 -10.90 -0.34
N ALA A 114 4.60 -10.81 -1.68
CA ALA A 114 3.60 -11.48 -2.53
C ALA A 114 3.65 -13.02 -2.35
N TYR A 115 4.84 -13.59 -2.15
CA TYR A 115 5.01 -15.03 -1.86
C TYR A 115 4.36 -15.48 -0.55
N GLN A 116 3.98 -14.57 0.34
CA GLN A 116 3.21 -14.92 1.55
C GLN A 116 1.79 -15.41 1.23
N THR A 117 1.28 -15.12 0.02
CA THR A 117 -0.08 -15.48 -0.45
C THR A 117 -0.07 -16.33 -1.71
N ALA A 118 1.05 -16.38 -2.43
CA ALA A 118 1.14 -17.06 -3.71
C ALA A 118 0.99 -18.58 -3.53
N PRO A 119 -0.01 -19.23 -4.15
CA PRO A 119 -0.04 -20.69 -4.21
C PRO A 119 1.19 -21.17 -4.97
N THR A 120 1.87 -22.19 -4.45
CA THR A 120 3.01 -22.79 -5.15
C THR A 120 2.51 -23.96 -5.99
N LEU A 121 3.25 -24.32 -7.05
CA LEU A 121 2.99 -25.57 -7.79
C LEU A 121 3.05 -26.81 -6.87
N GLN A 122 3.69 -26.69 -5.69
CA GLN A 122 3.85 -27.76 -4.69
C GLN A 122 2.80 -27.72 -3.55
N GLY A 123 1.82 -26.82 -3.55
CA GLY A 123 0.77 -26.76 -2.53
C GLY A 123 0.61 -25.39 -1.86
N PRO A 124 0.35 -25.31 -0.54
CA PRO A 124 0.01 -24.07 0.16
C PRO A 124 1.11 -23.00 -0.02
N PRO A 125 0.83 -21.72 0.33
CA PRO A 125 1.84 -20.68 0.29
C PRO A 125 3.13 -21.15 0.95
N SER A 126 4.27 -20.90 0.28
CA SER A 126 5.61 -21.16 0.81
C SER A 126 6.33 -19.82 0.96
N PRO A 127 6.01 -19.04 2.02
CA PRO A 127 6.63 -17.75 2.24
C PRO A 127 8.13 -17.92 2.37
N ARG A 128 8.86 -16.97 1.79
CA ARG A 128 10.32 -16.95 1.87
C ARG A 128 10.76 -16.35 3.20
N ARG A 129 12.03 -16.58 3.54
CA ARG A 129 12.74 -15.88 4.61
C ARG A 129 12.09 -16.02 6.01
N GLY A 130 11.24 -17.03 6.22
CA GLY A 130 10.52 -17.25 7.48
C GLY A 130 9.40 -16.25 7.75
N LEU A 131 8.88 -15.59 6.71
CA LEU A 131 7.67 -14.78 6.82
C LEU A 131 6.44 -15.68 7.02
N PRO A 132 5.35 -15.18 7.62
CA PRO A 132 4.15 -15.97 7.82
C PRO A 132 3.38 -16.15 6.51
N ALA A 133 2.69 -17.28 6.38
CA ALA A 133 1.67 -17.45 5.35
C ALA A 133 0.45 -16.60 5.70
N LEU A 134 -0.12 -15.95 4.70
CA LEU A 134 -1.32 -15.13 4.82
C LEU A 134 -2.46 -15.84 4.07
N LYS A 135 -3.70 -15.57 4.50
CA LYS A 135 -4.88 -16.08 3.78
C LYS A 135 -5.04 -15.35 2.45
N LEU A 136 -5.92 -15.86 1.59
CA LEU A 136 -6.41 -15.12 0.43
C LEU A 136 -7.31 -13.94 0.86
N PHE A 137 -7.45 -12.93 0.00
CA PHE A 137 -8.19 -11.70 0.31
C PHE A 137 -9.65 -11.95 0.71
N GLU A 138 -10.34 -12.83 -0.01
CA GLU A 138 -11.72 -13.23 0.23
C GLU A 138 -11.92 -13.95 1.57
N HIS A 139 -10.83 -14.45 2.16
CA HIS A 139 -10.83 -15.12 3.46
C HIS A 139 -10.46 -14.19 4.62
N ILE A 140 -10.25 -12.89 4.36
CA ILE A 140 -10.13 -11.89 5.43
C ILE A 140 -11.54 -11.55 5.93
N ARG A 141 -11.69 -11.53 7.25
CA ARG A 141 -12.98 -11.33 7.93
C ARG A 141 -13.52 -9.89 7.94
N ALA A 142 -12.74 -8.90 7.54
CA ALA A 142 -13.13 -7.50 7.56
C ALA A 142 -12.22 -6.65 6.64
N PRO A 143 -12.78 -5.65 5.92
CA PRO A 143 -12.00 -4.78 5.04
C PRO A 143 -11.00 -3.89 5.80
N GLU A 144 -11.25 -3.61 7.08
CA GLU A 144 -10.37 -2.84 7.95
C GLU A 144 -9.08 -3.58 8.31
N ILE A 145 -9.01 -4.90 8.13
CA ILE A 145 -7.81 -5.68 8.46
C ILE A 145 -6.85 -5.60 7.27
N PRO A 146 -5.65 -5.03 7.46
CA PRO A 146 -4.65 -4.98 6.40
C PRO A 146 -4.28 -6.38 5.92
N TYR A 147 -4.06 -6.51 4.61
CA TYR A 147 -3.74 -7.80 4.04
C TYR A 147 -2.27 -8.19 4.26
N TYR A 148 -1.36 -7.25 4.09
CA TYR A 148 0.07 -7.43 4.31
C TYR A 148 0.67 -6.12 4.84
N LEU A 149 1.90 -6.21 5.34
CA LEU A 149 2.69 -5.06 5.76
C LEU A 149 3.68 -4.67 4.65
N GLY A 150 3.97 -3.38 4.52
CA GLY A 150 5.06 -2.84 3.71
C GLY A 150 6.07 -2.07 4.56
N TRP A 151 7.00 -1.38 3.91
CA TRP A 151 7.92 -0.45 4.57
C TRP A 151 7.17 0.64 5.35
N LEU A 152 6.27 1.35 4.67
CA LEU A 152 5.34 2.31 5.25
C LEU A 152 3.93 1.73 5.18
N ASN A 153 3.16 1.98 6.22
CA ASN A 153 1.80 1.47 6.36
C ASN A 153 0.89 2.63 6.76
N TYR A 154 -0.22 2.78 6.05
CA TYR A 154 -1.32 3.64 6.47
C TYR A 154 -2.42 2.77 7.05
N TRP A 155 -2.94 3.15 8.21
CA TRP A 155 -4.11 2.53 8.83
C TRP A 155 -5.10 3.62 9.21
N SER A 156 -6.31 3.58 8.64
CA SER A 156 -7.41 4.40 9.12
C SER A 156 -7.67 4.16 10.61
N ALA A 157 -8.42 5.05 11.26
CA ALA A 157 -8.84 4.84 12.66
C ALA A 157 -9.52 3.47 12.87
N ALA A 158 -10.32 3.02 11.90
CA ALA A 158 -11.00 1.73 11.94
C ALA A 158 -10.03 0.55 11.79
N ALA A 159 -9.07 0.64 10.86
CA ALA A 159 -8.02 -0.37 10.69
C ALA A 159 -7.10 -0.48 11.90
N ALA A 160 -6.64 0.65 12.43
CA ALA A 160 -5.82 0.72 13.64
C ALA A 160 -6.53 0.03 14.82
N LYS A 161 -7.83 0.33 15.02
CA LYS A 161 -8.65 -0.36 16.03
C LYS A 161 -8.78 -1.86 15.76
N ALA A 162 -8.98 -2.28 14.51
CA ALA A 162 -9.16 -3.69 14.16
C ALA A 162 -7.92 -4.54 14.49
N ILE A 163 -6.73 -3.99 14.27
CA ILE A 163 -5.44 -4.65 14.57
C ILE A 163 -4.94 -4.40 15.99
N GLY A 164 -5.54 -3.45 16.72
CA GLY A 164 -5.16 -3.14 18.11
C GLY A 164 -3.93 -2.24 18.21
N PHE A 165 -3.84 -1.22 17.35
CA PHE A 165 -2.80 -0.19 17.36
C PHE A 165 -3.40 1.19 17.69
N PRO A 166 -2.73 2.03 18.49
CA PRO A 166 -1.53 1.71 19.27
C PRO A 166 -1.87 1.08 20.63
N ASP A 167 -0.99 0.20 21.09
CA ASP A 167 -0.83 -0.23 22.47
C ASP A 167 0.46 0.42 23.02
N PRO A 168 0.37 1.39 23.95
CA PRO A 168 1.55 2.11 24.45
C PRO A 168 2.63 1.23 25.08
N THR A 169 2.27 0.02 25.55
CA THR A 169 3.20 -0.91 26.20
C THR A 169 3.92 -1.82 25.21
N LEU A 170 3.29 -2.11 24.06
CA LEU A 170 3.82 -3.03 23.05
C LEU A 170 4.36 -2.31 21.81
N ASP A 171 3.92 -1.07 21.57
CA ASP A 171 4.19 -0.34 20.34
C ASP A 171 5.14 0.85 20.53
N SER A 172 5.86 0.95 21.65
CA SER A 172 6.77 2.09 21.93
C SER A 172 7.72 2.36 20.76
N ASP A 173 8.33 1.30 20.23
CA ASP A 173 9.30 1.38 19.13
C ASP A 173 8.65 1.72 17.77
N LEU A 174 7.39 1.32 17.56
CA LEU A 174 6.65 1.71 16.36
C LEU A 174 6.14 3.15 16.47
N LEU A 175 5.77 3.58 17.68
CA LEU A 175 5.27 4.93 17.95
C LEU A 175 6.34 6.00 17.75
N THR A 176 7.63 5.69 17.92
CA THR A 176 8.71 6.64 17.57
C THR A 176 8.75 6.97 16.08
N ARG A 177 8.18 6.08 15.24
CA ARG A 177 8.17 6.17 13.78
C ARG A 177 6.74 6.11 13.22
N ALA A 178 5.78 6.49 14.05
CA ALA A 178 4.39 6.62 13.68
C ALA A 178 3.94 8.06 13.83
N ARG A 179 3.08 8.51 12.93
CA ARG A 179 2.38 9.79 13.05
C ARG A 179 0.88 9.58 12.91
N ARG A 180 0.13 10.39 13.65
CA ARG A 180 -1.33 10.41 13.56
C ARG A 180 -1.76 11.34 12.43
N THR A 181 -2.70 10.89 11.61
CA THR A 181 -3.27 11.70 10.52
C THR A 181 -4.40 12.59 11.02
N ALA A 182 -4.80 13.58 10.22
CA ALA A 182 -5.89 14.50 10.56
C ALA A 182 -7.25 13.78 10.75
N SER A 183 -7.50 12.69 10.03
CA SER A 183 -8.71 11.86 10.17
C SER A 183 -8.68 10.92 11.38
N GLY A 184 -7.57 10.89 12.12
CA GLY A 184 -7.34 10.02 13.26
C GLY A 184 -6.79 8.64 12.91
N GLY A 185 -6.39 8.41 11.65
CA GLY A 185 -5.57 7.28 11.23
C GLY A 185 -4.11 7.43 11.63
N TRP A 186 -3.28 6.54 11.10
CA TRP A 186 -1.86 6.45 11.39
C TRP A 186 -1.06 6.17 10.12
N VAL A 187 0.09 6.81 9.99
CA VAL A 187 1.18 6.37 9.11
C VAL A 187 2.28 5.79 9.99
N VAL A 188 2.69 4.56 9.72
CA VAL A 188 3.65 3.80 10.52
C VAL A 188 4.78 3.29 9.63
N GLN A 189 6.01 3.61 10.02
CA GLN A 189 7.23 3.20 9.33
C GLN A 189 7.92 2.06 10.09
N LEU A 190 8.19 0.94 9.41
CA LEU A 190 8.82 -0.22 10.05
C LEU A 190 10.33 -0.09 10.23
N THR A 191 11.00 0.59 9.29
CA THR A 191 12.46 0.76 9.20
C THR A 191 12.80 2.16 8.73
N ASP A 192 13.93 2.72 9.14
CA ASP A 192 14.29 4.12 8.82
C ASP A 192 14.62 4.32 7.33
N ALA A 193 15.11 3.26 6.69
CA ALA A 193 15.35 3.19 5.25
C ALA A 193 14.29 2.30 4.56
N PRO A 194 14.11 2.43 3.23
CA PRO A 194 13.26 1.56 2.45
C PRO A 194 13.51 0.08 2.73
N LEU A 195 12.43 -0.69 2.88
CA LEU A 195 12.50 -2.08 3.28
C LEU A 195 13.34 -2.89 2.28
N ASP A 196 14.32 -3.61 2.82
CA ASP A 196 15.28 -4.45 2.10
C ASP A 196 15.36 -5.76 2.87
N LEU A 197 14.87 -6.86 2.28
CA LEU A 197 14.75 -8.14 2.96
C LEU A 197 16.03 -8.99 2.89
N ASP A 198 17.07 -8.51 2.23
CA ASP A 198 18.43 -9.04 2.35
C ASP A 198 19.16 -8.44 3.57
N ASN A 199 18.71 -7.29 4.07
CA ASN A 199 19.13 -6.78 5.37
C ASN A 199 18.39 -7.54 6.51
N PRO A 200 19.12 -8.26 7.40
CA PRO A 200 18.50 -9.04 8.46
C PRO A 200 17.73 -8.19 9.47
N GLU A 201 18.13 -6.94 9.73
CA GLU A 201 17.43 -6.05 10.66
C GLU A 201 16.06 -5.63 10.13
N HIS A 202 15.98 -5.38 8.81
CA HIS A 202 14.75 -5.05 8.12
C HIS A 202 13.79 -6.24 8.07
N LEU A 203 14.31 -7.44 7.77
CA LEU A 203 13.53 -8.68 7.81
C LEU A 203 13.00 -8.96 9.22
N ASP A 204 13.83 -8.76 10.26
CA ASP A 204 13.43 -8.94 11.65
C ASP A 204 12.36 -7.92 12.07
N ALA A 205 12.49 -6.65 11.67
CA ALA A 205 11.47 -5.64 11.90
C ALA A 205 10.11 -6.03 11.28
N LEU A 206 10.11 -6.55 10.05
CA LEU A 206 8.90 -7.05 9.40
C LEU A 206 8.29 -8.25 10.13
N LYS A 207 9.12 -9.22 10.57
CA LYS A 207 8.66 -10.39 11.33
C LYS A 207 8.05 -9.99 12.67
N ARG A 208 8.72 -9.15 13.46
CA ARG A 208 8.21 -8.63 14.72
C ARG A 208 6.90 -7.88 14.54
N ALA A 209 6.74 -7.11 13.45
CA ALA A 209 5.47 -6.46 13.14
C ALA A 209 4.36 -7.49 12.85
N TYR A 210 4.66 -8.56 12.13
CA TYR A 210 3.70 -9.66 11.90
C TYR A 210 3.36 -10.46 13.16
N GLU A 211 4.28 -10.57 14.12
CA GLU A 211 4.03 -11.17 15.43
C GLU A 211 3.16 -10.27 16.30
N ARG A 212 3.45 -8.96 16.30
CA ARG A 212 2.69 -7.94 17.02
C ARG A 212 1.26 -7.80 16.52
N PHE A 213 1.03 -7.94 15.22
CA PHE A 213 -0.29 -7.80 14.59
C PHE A 213 -0.75 -9.14 13.97
N PRO A 214 -1.08 -10.15 14.79
CA PRO A 214 -1.35 -11.49 14.30
C PRO A 214 -2.66 -11.61 13.50
N LYS A 215 -3.47 -10.55 13.44
CA LYS A 215 -4.70 -10.50 12.62
C LYS A 215 -4.41 -10.13 11.16
N ILE A 216 -3.27 -9.48 10.87
CA ILE A 216 -2.92 -9.04 9.52
C ILE A 216 -2.80 -10.25 8.60
N GLY A 217 -3.32 -10.11 7.38
CA GLY A 217 -3.42 -11.18 6.40
C GLY A 217 -4.37 -12.32 6.78
N GLY A 218 -5.38 -12.00 7.60
CA GLY A 218 -6.42 -12.96 8.00
C GLY A 218 -5.92 -14.09 8.90
N ARG A 219 -4.71 -13.94 9.45
CA ARG A 219 -4.12 -14.89 10.39
C ARG A 219 -4.93 -14.94 11.69
N SER A 220 -4.95 -16.13 12.29
CA SER A 220 -5.46 -16.30 13.65
C SER A 220 -4.40 -15.82 14.64
N SER A 221 -4.83 -15.22 15.74
CA SER A 221 -3.94 -15.08 16.90
C SER A 221 -3.47 -16.48 17.33
N PRO A 222 -2.18 -16.68 17.68
CA PRO A 222 -1.70 -17.93 18.24
C PRO A 222 -2.52 -18.39 19.45
#